data_AF-A0A7C7QFZ6-F1
#
_entry.id   AF-A0A7C7QFZ6-F1
#
_cell.length_a   1.000
_cell.length_b   1.000
_cell.length_c   1.000
_cell.angle_alpha   90.00
_cell.angle_beta   90.00
_cell.angle_gamma   90.00
#
_symmetry.space_group_name_H-M   'P 1'
#
loop_
_entity.id
_entity.type
_entity.pdbx_description
1 polymer ?
#
loop_
_entity_poly.entity_id
_entity_poly.type
_entity_poly.pdbx_seq_one_letter_code
_entity_poly.pdbx_strand_id
1 'polypeptide(L)' 'MGKGDKRSRRGKINRGTYGNRRPHHRRKGSGKEQ' A
#
# COMPACT_ATOMS: atom_id res chain seq x y z
N MET A 1 6.18 9.07 5.61
CA MET A 1 6.72 7.69 5.56
C MET A 1 7.66 7.57 4.35
N GLY A 2 8.94 7.24 4.60
CA GLY A 2 9.98 7.22 3.58
C GLY A 2 9.92 6.00 2.66
N LYS A 3 10.88 5.92 1.73
CA LYS A 3 10.99 4.82 0.77
C LYS A 3 11.25 3.44 1.42
N GLY A 4 11.85 3.42 2.60
CA GLY A 4 12.14 2.19 3.36
C GLY A 4 10.97 1.62 4.16
N ASP A 5 9.88 2.38 4.34
CA ASP A 5 8.73 1.90 5.11
C ASP A 5 7.84 0.97 4.29
N LYS A 6 8.02 -0.34 4.52
CA LYS A 6 7.31 -1.46 3.85
C LYS A 6 5.79 -1.43 4.04
N ARG A 7 5.28 -0.77 5.09
CA ARG A 7 3.83 -0.70 5.37
C ARG A 7 3.18 0.46 4.62
N SER A 8 3.94 1.49 4.28
CA SER A 8 3.44 2.65 3.54
C SER A 8 3.16 2.34 2.05
N ARG A 9 2.29 3.13 1.43
CA ARG A 9 2.08 3.07 -0.03
C ARG A 9 3.39 3.31 -0.78
N ARG A 10 4.19 4.29 -0.34
CA ARG A 10 5.45 4.68 -0.98
C ARG A 10 6.51 3.56 -0.91
N GLY A 11 6.68 2.90 0.23
CA GLY A 11 7.61 1.77 0.33
C GLY A 11 7.13 0.53 -0.42
N LYS A 12 5.80 0.29 -0.50
CA LYS A 12 5.24 -0.75 -1.38
C LYS A 12 5.46 -0.47 -2.86
N ILE A 13 5.42 0.79 -3.29
CA ILE A 13 5.77 1.19 -4.68
C ILE A 13 7.24 0.83 -4.97
N ASN A 14 8.18 1.23 -4.10
CA ASN A 14 9.60 0.97 -4.36
C ASN A 14 9.96 -0.52 -4.34
N ARG A 15 9.29 -1.32 -3.52
CA ARG A 15 9.50 -2.78 -3.46
C ARG A 15 8.72 -3.55 -4.53
N GLY A 16 7.83 -2.91 -5.29
CA GLY A 16 6.95 -3.57 -6.25
C GLY A 16 5.84 -4.44 -5.63
N THR A 17 5.68 -4.47 -4.31
CA THR A 17 4.69 -5.34 -3.63
C THR A 17 3.33 -4.67 -3.47
N TYR A 18 2.28 -5.47 -3.27
CA TYR A 18 0.91 -4.99 -3.09
C TYR A 18 0.39 -5.14 -1.64
N GLY A 19 -0.84 -4.70 -1.41
CA GLY A 19 -1.63 -4.95 -0.21
C GLY A 19 -2.51 -3.75 0.12
N ASN A 20 -3.09 -3.69 1.32
CA ASN A 20 -4.17 -2.74 1.62
C ASN A 20 -3.84 -1.27 1.27
N ARG A 21 -2.61 -0.80 1.55
CA ARG A 21 -2.16 0.56 1.21
C ARG A 21 -1.71 0.77 -0.24
N ARG A 22 -1.46 -0.30 -1.01
CA ARG A 22 -1.15 -0.29 -2.45
C ARG A 22 -1.91 -1.45 -3.14
N PRO A 23 -3.22 -1.31 -3.35
CA PRO A 23 -4.03 -2.36 -3.96
C PRO A 23 -3.77 -2.43 -5.48
N HIS A 24 -3.87 -3.64 -6.05
CA HIS A 24 -3.74 -3.86 -7.50
C HIS A 24 -4.95 -3.32 -8.28
N HIS A 25 -6.14 -3.52 -7.73
CA HIS A 25 -7.38 -2.96 -8.25
C HIS A 25 -7.97 -1.99 -7.23
N ARG A 26 -8.55 -0.87 -7.68
CA ARG A 26 -9.13 0.18 -6.83
C ARG A 26 -10.15 -0.37 -5.81
N ARG A 27 -10.78 -1.51 -6.09
CA ARG A 27 -11.76 -2.17 -5.21
C ARG A 27 -11.15 -2.95 -4.03
N LYS A 28 -9.84 -3.26 -4.04
CA LYS A 28 -9.15 -4.04 -3.00
C LYS A 28 -8.43 -3.19 -1.94
N GLY A 29 -8.86 -1.93 -1.80
CA GLY A 29 -8.44 -1.02 -0.74
C GLY A 29 -9.44 -1.02 0.42
N SER A 30 -9.97 -2.17 0.80
CA SER A 30 -10.82 -2.30 1.99
C SER A 30 -9.92 -2.22 3.22
N GLY A 31 -10.01 -1.12 3.94
CA GLY A 31 -9.31 -0.94 5.21
C GLY A 31 -8.96 0.50 5.48
N LYS A 32 -9.96 1.38 5.46
CA LYS A 32 -10.53 1.98 6.68
C LYS A 32 -11.89 2.59 6.34
N GLU A 33 -12.96 1.85 6.66
CA GLU A 33 -14.19 2.45 7.16
C GLU A 33 -14.02 2.39 8.69
N GLN A 34 -13.51 3.49 9.25
CA GLN A 34 -13.38 3.89 10.66
C GLN A 34 -12.53 5.16 10.70
#